data_AF-J8LH21-F1
#
_entry.id   AF-J8LH21-F1
#
_cell.length_a   1.000
_cell.length_b   1.000
_cell.length_c   1.000
_cell.angle_alpha   90.00
_cell.angle_beta   90.00
_cell.angle_gamma   90.00
#
_symmetry.space_group_name_H-M   'P 1'
#
loop_
_entity.id
_entity.type
_entity.pdbx_description
1 polymer ?
#
loop_
_entity_poly.entity_id
_entity_poly.type
_entity_poly.pdbx_seq_one_letter_code
_entity_poly.pdbx_strand_id
1 'polypeptide(L)'
;MKKGDSQAPDAIFGQSRAFALSDSSVNPDVIKYLGNVRQEALRTNAISIKNQMALQKRTRHKSSMYDDEDEETTKNHVVPPFLTRLHDNGELWVRWFNSVRSVVLTNAYEFEGYDDETLDLLLFYLKNYLGEMPCKSSKVLKIISVLDQYTFPEKIKDKDQELEIDEEWARDILVGLEKININSFEDVKKVITEADTHELNGYNQWYKYIVSNEPLHTMFCGKITSKQLWVLVKYMSNTWVKEIYKRGTNYRRLQDWLFYLLLHTPEKLTAEYTSTLRDLGKKCRELIQKKPVQVCNDDKVILPMEVKKLDLEIPSAMENLTIFELAICVIAFNYGQKDLLD
;
A
#
# COMPACT_ATOMS: atom_id res chain seq x y z
N MET A 1 58.05 -26.71 -1.37
CA MET A 1 57.55 -25.66 -0.46
C MET A 1 58.68 -24.66 -0.21
N LYS A 2 58.63 -23.46 -0.82
CA LYS A 2 59.52 -22.34 -0.49
C LYS A 2 58.74 -21.38 0.40
N LYS A 3 59.33 -21.02 1.55
CA LYS A 3 58.76 -20.11 2.55
C LYS A 3 58.55 -18.73 1.93
N GLY A 4 57.37 -18.13 2.14
CA GLY A 4 57.09 -16.77 1.71
C GLY A 4 57.80 -15.77 2.62
N ASP A 5 58.58 -14.87 2.03
CA ASP A 5 59.15 -13.72 2.71
C ASP A 5 58.01 -12.79 3.16
N SER A 6 57.90 -12.55 4.47
CA SER A 6 56.88 -11.65 5.00
C SER A 6 57.27 -10.21 4.70
N GLN A 7 56.49 -9.52 3.87
CA GLN A 7 56.68 -8.10 3.61
C GLN A 7 56.33 -7.27 4.86
N ALA A 8 57.19 -6.31 5.20
CA ALA A 8 56.94 -5.40 6.31
C ALA A 8 55.70 -4.52 6.03
N PRO A 9 54.79 -4.34 7.00
CA PRO A 9 53.57 -3.57 6.81
C PRO A 9 53.88 -2.09 6.58
N ASP A 10 53.08 -1.45 5.74
CA ASP A 10 53.17 -0.02 5.48
C ASP A 10 52.91 0.77 6.77
N ALA A 11 53.84 1.65 7.14
CA ALA A 11 53.76 2.41 8.39
C ALA A 11 52.57 3.40 8.43
N ILE A 12 51.99 3.77 7.28
CA ILE A 12 50.87 4.73 7.21
C ILE A 12 49.52 4.02 7.28
N PHE A 13 49.40 2.86 6.62
CA PHE A 13 48.10 2.17 6.45
C PHE A 13 48.00 0.84 7.20
N GLY A 14 49.07 0.39 7.88
CA GLY A 14 49.06 -0.78 8.76
C GLY A 14 48.80 -2.12 8.06
N GLN A 15 48.85 -2.16 6.72
CA GLN A 15 48.61 -3.37 5.91
C GLN A 15 49.87 -3.74 5.11
N SER A 16 50.13 -5.03 4.97
CA SER A 16 51.14 -5.57 4.06
C SER A 16 50.67 -5.41 2.62
N ARG A 17 51.41 -4.66 1.79
CA ARG A 17 51.03 -4.34 0.40
C ARG A 17 51.04 -5.62 -0.46
N ALA A 18 49.89 -6.08 -0.93
CA ALA A 18 49.83 -7.30 -1.75
C ALA A 18 50.63 -7.22 -3.08
N PHE A 19 50.93 -6.02 -3.59
CA PHE A 19 51.71 -5.81 -4.81
C PHE A 19 52.57 -4.55 -4.72
N ALA A 20 53.85 -4.71 -4.37
CA ALA A 20 54.83 -3.64 -4.47
C ALA A 20 55.55 -3.74 -5.82
N LEU A 21 55.55 -2.68 -6.65
CA LEU A 21 56.24 -2.65 -7.94
C LEU A 21 57.77 -2.78 -7.81
N SER A 22 58.31 -2.63 -6.60
CA SER A 22 59.71 -2.85 -6.25
C SER A 22 60.03 -4.30 -5.90
N ASP A 23 59.04 -5.20 -5.87
CA ASP A 23 59.24 -6.60 -5.55
C ASP A 23 59.84 -7.36 -6.74
N SER A 24 60.89 -8.13 -6.46
CA SER A 24 61.65 -8.93 -7.43
C SER A 24 60.82 -10.01 -8.13
N SER A 25 59.67 -10.40 -7.57
CA SER A 25 58.75 -11.37 -8.17
C SER A 25 57.78 -10.75 -9.18
N VAL A 26 57.74 -9.41 -9.30
CA VAL A 26 56.86 -8.73 -10.27
C VAL A 26 57.50 -8.73 -11.64
N ASN A 27 56.76 -9.20 -12.65
CA ASN A 27 57.25 -9.30 -14.01
C ASN A 27 57.69 -7.91 -14.55
N PRO A 28 58.94 -7.74 -14.99
CA PRO A 28 59.48 -6.45 -15.44
C PRO A 28 58.74 -5.87 -16.65
N ASP A 29 58.12 -6.70 -17.49
CA ASP A 29 57.31 -6.22 -18.62
C ASP A 29 56.03 -5.51 -18.17
N VAL A 30 55.46 -5.95 -17.04
CA VAL A 30 54.28 -5.31 -16.43
C VAL A 30 54.66 -3.94 -15.86
N ILE A 31 55.83 -3.82 -15.23
CA ILE A 31 56.35 -2.54 -14.72
C ILE A 31 56.56 -1.57 -15.89
N LYS A 32 57.15 -2.04 -16.99
CA LYS A 32 57.37 -1.23 -18.19
C LYS A 32 56.06 -0.79 -18.84
N TYR A 33 55.08 -1.69 -18.92
CA TYR A 33 53.74 -1.38 -19.43
C TYR A 33 53.05 -0.30 -18.58
N LEU A 34 53.03 -0.45 -17.26
CA LEU A 34 52.44 0.54 -16.36
C LEU A 34 53.15 1.89 -16.42
N GLY A 35 54.48 1.88 -16.58
CA GLY A 35 55.27 3.09 -16.82
C GLY A 35 54.87 3.80 -18.12
N ASN A 36 54.66 3.04 -19.21
CA ASN A 36 54.22 3.57 -20.49
C ASN A 36 52.79 4.13 -20.40
N VAL A 37 51.86 3.41 -19.78
CA VAL A 37 50.48 3.88 -19.55
C VAL A 37 50.47 5.17 -18.74
N ARG A 38 51.32 5.30 -17.72
CA ARG A 38 51.46 6.53 -16.95
C ARG A 38 52.00 7.68 -17.80
N GLN A 39 53.03 7.45 -18.61
CA GLN A 39 53.58 8.49 -19.49
C GLN A 39 52.59 8.90 -20.58
N GLU A 40 51.81 7.95 -21.10
CA GLU A 40 50.76 8.19 -22.08
C GLU A 40 49.62 9.00 -21.46
N ALA A 41 49.14 8.64 -20.26
CA ALA A 41 48.14 9.40 -19.53
C ALA A 41 48.60 10.84 -19.22
N LEU A 42 49.88 11.05 -18.90
CA LEU A 42 50.45 12.38 -18.68
C LEU A 42 50.59 13.21 -19.97
N ARG A 43 50.80 12.57 -21.12
CA ARG A 43 50.95 13.25 -22.43
C ARG A 43 49.60 13.55 -23.10
N THR A 44 48.59 12.71 -22.90
CA THR A 44 47.27 12.84 -23.54
C THR A 44 46.47 14.05 -23.06
N ASN A 45 46.79 14.63 -21.90
CA ASN A 45 46.12 15.83 -21.38
C ASN A 45 46.59 17.16 -22.02
N ALA A 46 47.70 17.18 -22.76
CA ALA A 46 48.30 18.45 -23.23
C ALA A 46 48.21 18.70 -24.74
N ILE A 47 47.87 17.70 -25.59
CA ILE A 47 47.92 17.86 -27.05
C ILE A 47 46.74 17.14 -27.73
N SER A 48 45.49 17.59 -27.54
CA SER A 48 44.41 17.25 -28.51
C SER A 48 43.12 18.09 -28.41
N ILE A 49 43.16 19.32 -27.89
CA ILE A 49 41.94 20.12 -27.76
C ILE A 49 41.45 20.69 -29.12
N LYS A 50 42.33 20.82 -30.13
CA LYS A 50 41.95 21.44 -31.41
C LYS A 50 41.35 20.52 -32.48
N ASN A 51 41.65 19.21 -32.46
CA ASN A 51 41.22 18.30 -33.55
C ASN A 51 40.01 17.42 -33.22
N GLN A 52 39.57 17.32 -31.97
CA GLN A 52 38.39 16.52 -31.59
C GLN A 52 37.05 17.28 -31.70
N MET A 53 37.05 18.62 -31.71
CA MET A 53 35.83 19.41 -31.85
C MET A 53 35.11 19.23 -33.21
N ALA A 54 35.84 18.84 -34.27
CA ALA A 54 35.24 18.66 -35.59
C ALA A 54 34.60 17.27 -35.79
N LEU A 55 35.08 16.22 -35.10
CA LEU A 55 34.52 14.85 -35.25
C LEU A 55 33.40 14.53 -34.25
N GLN A 56 33.34 15.16 -33.07
CA GLN A 56 32.31 14.87 -32.06
C GLN A 56 30.91 15.40 -32.39
N LYS A 57 30.75 16.23 -33.44
CA LYS A 57 29.41 16.68 -33.90
C LYS A 57 28.59 15.58 -34.58
N ARG A 58 29.17 14.43 -34.95
CA ARG A 58 28.47 13.38 -35.72
C ARG A 58 28.16 12.08 -34.97
N THR A 59 28.68 11.86 -33.77
CA THR A 59 28.46 10.60 -33.03
C THR A 59 28.51 10.82 -31.52
N ARG A 60 27.39 11.22 -30.91
CA ARG A 60 27.21 11.20 -29.45
C ARG A 60 26.18 10.12 -29.07
N HIS A 61 26.67 8.95 -28.66
CA HIS A 61 25.91 8.03 -27.80
C HIS A 61 26.00 8.54 -26.36
N LYS A 62 24.84 8.61 -25.68
CA LYS A 62 24.67 9.11 -24.31
C LYS A 62 25.13 8.07 -23.28
N SER A 63 26.10 8.43 -22.43
CA SER A 63 26.38 7.77 -21.15
C SER A 63 27.35 8.61 -20.31
N SER A 64 26.83 9.39 -19.35
CA SER A 64 27.47 9.81 -18.07
C SER A 64 26.42 10.68 -17.36
N MET A 65 25.88 10.39 -16.17
CA MET A 65 26.49 10.32 -14.82
C MET A 65 27.21 11.61 -14.45
N TYR A 66 26.68 12.31 -13.44
CA TYR A 66 26.97 13.68 -12.97
C TYR A 66 26.36 14.78 -13.86
N ASP A 67 25.26 15.36 -13.38
CA ASP A 67 24.50 16.45 -14.00
C ASP A 67 24.30 17.54 -12.94
N ASP A 68 25.42 18.12 -12.51
CA ASP A 68 25.43 19.45 -11.91
C ASP A 68 26.02 20.40 -12.97
N GLU A 69 25.16 21.34 -13.39
CA GLU A 69 25.47 22.59 -14.10
C GLU A 69 25.88 22.49 -15.59
N ASP A 70 24.89 22.31 -16.46
CA ASP A 70 24.89 22.95 -17.80
C ASP A 70 23.70 23.94 -17.88
N GLU A 71 23.97 25.18 -17.46
CA GLU A 71 23.18 26.39 -17.74
C GLU A 71 23.16 26.66 -19.26
N GLU A 72 22.36 25.94 -20.05
CA GLU A 72 21.96 26.42 -21.39
C GLU A 72 20.75 25.67 -21.97
N THR A 73 19.69 25.49 -21.18
CA THR A 73 18.33 25.43 -21.75
C THR A 73 17.34 26.10 -20.81
N THR A 74 17.13 27.41 -20.98
CA THR A 74 15.89 28.10 -20.58
C THR A 74 14.73 27.56 -21.43
N LYS A 75 14.37 26.29 -21.23
CA LYS A 75 12.98 25.89 -21.37
C LYS A 75 12.34 26.36 -20.09
N ASN A 76 11.39 27.28 -20.17
CA ASN A 76 10.48 27.54 -19.06
C ASN A 76 9.95 26.18 -18.59
N HIS A 77 10.50 25.64 -17.50
CA HIS A 77 9.95 24.49 -16.82
C HIS A 77 8.64 24.98 -16.23
N VAL A 78 7.59 24.97 -17.07
CA VAL A 78 6.23 25.18 -16.62
C VAL A 78 5.97 24.06 -15.64
N VAL A 79 6.04 24.38 -14.35
CA VAL A 79 5.72 23.46 -13.26
C VAL A 79 4.35 22.88 -13.59
N PRO A 80 4.21 21.55 -13.70
CA PRO A 80 2.92 20.93 -13.94
C PRO A 80 1.86 21.49 -12.99
N PRO A 81 0.69 21.96 -13.48
CA PRO A 81 -0.31 22.65 -12.64
C PRO A 81 -0.76 21.85 -11.41
N PHE A 82 -0.70 20.51 -11.47
CA PHE A 82 -1.03 19.65 -10.33
C PHE A 82 0.01 19.73 -9.20
N LEU A 83 1.29 19.97 -9.50
CA LEU A 83 2.35 20.12 -8.47
C LEU A 83 2.17 21.43 -7.72
N THR A 84 1.86 22.53 -8.41
CA THR A 84 1.51 23.81 -7.77
C THR A 84 0.32 23.62 -6.84
N ARG A 85 -0.72 22.93 -7.31
CA ARG A 85 -1.91 22.63 -6.49
C ARG A 85 -1.59 21.79 -5.25
N LEU A 86 -0.74 20.77 -5.38
CA LEU A 86 -0.28 19.93 -4.27
C LEU A 86 0.52 20.75 -3.24
N HIS A 87 1.37 21.65 -3.70
CA HIS A 87 2.16 22.51 -2.84
C HIS A 87 1.27 23.50 -2.07
N ASP A 88 0.33 24.15 -2.75
CA ASP A 88 -0.51 25.20 -2.18
C ASP A 88 -1.54 24.67 -1.17
N ASN A 89 -2.07 23.46 -1.39
CA ASN A 89 -3.15 22.91 -0.57
C ASN A 89 -2.71 21.72 0.30
N GLY A 90 -1.52 21.17 0.09
CA GLY A 90 -1.09 19.91 0.67
C GLY A 90 -1.12 19.88 2.19
N GLU A 91 -0.69 20.96 2.85
CA GLU A 91 -0.73 21.05 4.31
C GLU A 91 -2.17 21.02 4.85
N LEU A 92 -3.09 21.75 4.21
CA LEU A 92 -4.49 21.78 4.59
C LEU A 92 -5.16 20.41 4.40
N TRP A 93 -4.88 19.74 3.29
CA TRP A 93 -5.39 18.40 2.99
C TRP A 93 -4.90 17.37 3.99
N VAL A 94 -3.61 17.42 4.37
CA VAL A 94 -3.02 16.50 5.35
C VAL A 94 -3.55 16.78 6.75
N ARG A 95 -3.73 18.04 7.12
CA ARG A 95 -4.32 18.41 8.42
C ARG A 95 -5.74 17.87 8.54
N TRP A 96 -6.56 18.05 7.51
CA TRP A 96 -7.89 17.46 7.46
C TRP A 96 -7.82 15.93 7.54
N PHE A 97 -6.96 15.30 6.76
CA PHE A 97 -6.80 13.84 6.77
C PHE A 97 -6.42 13.31 8.16
N ASN A 98 -5.51 13.99 8.85
CA ASN A 98 -5.11 13.62 10.20
C ASN A 98 -6.23 13.82 11.22
N SER A 99 -7.11 14.82 11.03
CA SER A 99 -8.33 14.98 11.82
C SER A 99 -9.28 13.82 11.60
N VAL A 100 -9.54 13.45 10.34
CA VAL A 100 -10.39 12.28 10.00
C VAL A 100 -9.79 11.01 10.61
N ARG A 101 -8.47 10.81 10.46
CA ARG A 101 -7.75 9.68 11.05
C ARG A 101 -7.93 9.61 12.56
N SER A 102 -7.79 10.72 13.26
CA SER A 102 -8.00 10.74 14.71
C SER A 102 -9.43 10.35 15.08
N VAL A 103 -10.44 10.87 14.36
CA VAL A 103 -11.84 10.55 14.63
C VAL A 103 -12.15 9.09 14.34
N VAL A 104 -11.71 8.55 13.20
CA VAL A 104 -11.93 7.14 12.85
C VAL A 104 -11.25 6.23 13.86
N LEU A 105 -9.96 6.45 14.17
CA LEU A 105 -9.24 5.59 15.10
C LEU A 105 -9.69 5.71 16.57
N THR A 106 -10.50 6.72 16.92
CA THR A 106 -11.01 6.91 18.30
C THR A 106 -12.49 6.53 18.42
N ASN A 107 -13.29 6.79 17.39
CA ASN A 107 -14.75 6.73 17.45
C ASN A 107 -15.36 5.67 16.52
N ALA A 108 -14.60 5.13 15.57
CA ALA A 108 -15.12 4.06 14.74
C ALA A 108 -15.29 2.79 15.57
N TYR A 109 -16.28 2.00 15.20
CA TYR A 109 -16.61 0.78 15.93
C TYR A 109 -15.44 -0.20 15.87
N GLU A 110 -14.97 -0.64 17.03
CA GLU A 110 -14.07 -1.78 17.14
C GLU A 110 -14.91 -3.01 17.49
N PHE A 111 -14.81 -4.06 16.68
CA PHE A 111 -15.51 -5.30 16.94
C PHE A 111 -14.75 -6.08 18.02
N GLU A 112 -15.24 -6.04 19.26
CA GLU A 112 -14.66 -6.78 20.38
C GLU A 112 -15.14 -8.24 20.45
N GLY A 113 -16.04 -8.64 19.55
CA GLY A 113 -16.71 -9.94 19.55
C GLY A 113 -18.23 -9.79 19.66
N TYR A 114 -18.92 -10.92 19.61
CA TYR A 114 -20.34 -10.97 19.93
C TYR A 114 -20.49 -11.23 21.43
N ASP A 115 -21.18 -10.34 22.13
CA ASP A 115 -21.67 -10.66 23.46
C ASP A 115 -22.81 -11.70 23.38
N ASP A 116 -23.13 -12.33 24.51
CA ASP A 116 -24.14 -13.40 24.55
C ASP A 116 -25.52 -12.90 24.06
N GLU A 117 -25.86 -11.64 24.31
CA GLU A 117 -27.13 -11.04 23.88
C GLU A 117 -27.19 -10.86 22.35
N THR A 118 -26.13 -10.32 21.74
CA THR A 118 -26.01 -10.09 20.29
C THR A 118 -25.94 -11.43 19.56
N LEU A 119 -25.24 -12.41 20.12
CA LEU A 119 -25.14 -13.73 19.53
C LEU A 119 -26.49 -14.45 19.55
N ASP A 120 -27.23 -14.35 20.65
CA ASP A 120 -28.59 -14.88 20.73
C ASP A 120 -29.56 -14.17 19.76
N LEU A 121 -29.39 -12.87 19.55
CA LEU A 121 -30.13 -12.09 18.55
C LEU A 121 -29.81 -12.56 17.12
N LEU A 122 -28.53 -12.74 16.79
CA LEU A 122 -28.09 -13.25 15.48
C LEU A 122 -28.62 -14.66 15.21
N LEU A 123 -28.58 -15.54 16.20
CA LEU A 123 -29.15 -16.88 16.08
C LEU A 123 -30.66 -16.84 15.85
N PHE A 124 -31.36 -15.91 16.49
CA PHE A 124 -32.80 -15.73 16.31
C PHE A 124 -33.14 -15.25 14.90
N TYR A 125 -32.46 -14.22 14.39
CA TYR A 125 -32.68 -13.76 13.01
C TYR A 125 -32.20 -14.76 11.96
N LEU A 126 -31.11 -15.48 12.20
CA LEU A 126 -30.65 -16.55 11.32
C LEU A 126 -31.71 -17.67 11.24
N LYS A 127 -32.31 -18.03 12.38
CA LYS A 127 -33.42 -18.99 12.41
C LYS A 127 -34.60 -18.52 11.56
N ASN A 128 -35.00 -17.25 11.70
CA ASN A 128 -36.12 -16.69 10.93
C ASN A 128 -35.80 -16.69 9.43
N TYR A 129 -34.61 -16.24 9.05
CA TYR A 129 -34.12 -16.26 7.66
C TYR A 129 -34.15 -17.67 7.05
N LEU A 130 -33.60 -18.66 7.76
CA LEU A 130 -33.63 -20.06 7.32
C LEU A 130 -35.07 -20.60 7.23
N GLY A 131 -35.96 -20.15 8.13
CA GLY A 131 -37.38 -20.47 8.15
C GLY A 131 -38.14 -19.97 6.92
N GLU A 132 -37.77 -18.79 6.41
CA GLU A 132 -38.39 -18.15 5.25
C GLU A 132 -37.86 -18.66 3.89
N MET A 133 -36.72 -19.39 3.88
CA MET A 133 -36.17 -19.93 2.63
C MET A 133 -37.15 -20.88 1.91
N PRO A 134 -37.44 -20.67 0.61
CA PRO A 134 -38.42 -21.45 -0.15
C PRO A 134 -37.94 -22.88 -0.48
N CYS A 135 -36.63 -23.14 -0.50
CA CYS A 135 -36.04 -24.46 -0.74
C CYS A 135 -34.99 -24.77 0.32
N LYS A 136 -35.28 -25.73 1.20
CA LYS A 136 -34.42 -26.11 2.33
C LYS A 136 -33.71 -27.43 2.03
N SER A 137 -32.38 -27.44 2.13
CA SER A 137 -31.60 -28.68 2.09
C SER A 137 -31.85 -29.49 3.36
N SER A 138 -31.58 -30.80 3.34
CA SER A 138 -31.67 -31.65 4.54
C SER A 138 -30.75 -31.17 5.67
N LYS A 139 -29.63 -30.53 5.31
CA LYS A 139 -28.73 -29.88 6.27
C LYS A 139 -29.38 -28.66 6.89
N VAL A 140 -29.95 -27.75 6.11
CA VAL A 140 -30.65 -26.54 6.62
C VAL A 140 -31.78 -26.92 7.58
N LEU A 141 -32.56 -27.97 7.29
CA LEU A 141 -33.59 -28.48 8.19
C LEU A 141 -33.02 -28.99 9.53
N LYS A 142 -31.82 -29.59 9.51
CA LYS A 142 -31.10 -30.00 10.73
C LYS A 142 -30.61 -28.79 11.52
N ILE A 143 -30.19 -27.71 10.86
CA ILE A 143 -29.80 -26.47 11.55
C ILE A 143 -31.02 -25.85 12.24
N ILE A 144 -32.15 -25.74 11.53
CA ILE A 144 -33.40 -25.22 12.09
C ILE A 144 -33.82 -26.04 13.31
N SER A 145 -33.79 -27.37 13.23
CA SER A 145 -34.20 -28.22 14.36
C SER A 145 -33.29 -28.11 15.58
N VAL A 146 -32.00 -27.84 15.38
CA VAL A 146 -31.05 -27.55 16.46
C VAL A 146 -31.31 -26.16 17.08
N LEU A 147 -31.63 -25.16 16.25
CA LEU A 147 -31.99 -23.81 16.71
C LEU A 147 -33.37 -23.76 17.40
N ASP A 148 -34.29 -24.65 17.03
CA ASP A 148 -35.59 -24.81 17.69
C ASP A 148 -35.49 -25.39 19.11
N GLN A 149 -34.41 -26.11 19.42
CA GLN A 149 -34.14 -26.64 20.75
C GLN A 149 -33.63 -25.55 21.72
N TYR A 150 -33.19 -24.40 21.21
CA TYR A 150 -32.72 -23.28 22.02
C TYR A 150 -33.88 -22.35 22.41
N THR A 151 -33.97 -22.04 23.70
CA THR A 151 -34.99 -21.11 24.21
C THR A 151 -34.43 -19.70 24.25
N PHE A 152 -34.81 -18.87 23.27
CA PHE A 152 -34.40 -17.47 23.21
C PHE A 152 -35.03 -16.63 24.34
N PRO A 153 -34.27 -15.75 25.00
CA PRO A 153 -34.80 -14.81 26.00
C PRO A 153 -35.99 -13.99 25.48
N GLU A 154 -37.03 -13.79 26.30
CA GLU A 154 -38.26 -13.06 25.90
C GLU A 154 -37.96 -11.63 25.42
N LYS A 155 -36.94 -10.97 25.98
CA LYS A 155 -36.48 -9.63 25.60
C LYS A 155 -36.05 -9.51 24.12
N ILE A 156 -35.66 -10.62 23.49
CA ILE A 156 -35.23 -10.65 22.08
C ILE A 156 -36.44 -10.65 21.14
N LYS A 157 -37.57 -11.21 21.57
CA LYS A 157 -38.81 -11.24 20.78
C LYS A 157 -39.48 -9.86 20.68
N ASP A 158 -39.20 -9.00 21.66
CA ASP A 158 -39.73 -7.64 21.76
C ASP A 158 -38.74 -6.55 21.26
N LYS A 159 -37.46 -6.88 21.05
CA LYS A 159 -36.46 -5.95 20.50
C LYS A 159 -36.62 -5.85 18.98
N ASP A 160 -37.22 -4.73 18.56
CA ASP A 160 -37.26 -4.08 17.26
C ASP A 160 -37.56 -4.96 16.02
N GLN A 161 -38.79 -4.77 15.51
CA GLN A 161 -39.23 -5.17 14.17
C GLN A 161 -38.48 -4.45 13.02
N GLU A 162 -37.47 -3.63 13.32
CA GLU A 162 -36.71 -2.85 12.34
C GLU A 162 -35.36 -3.46 11.96
N LEU A 163 -34.86 -4.45 12.70
CA LEU A 163 -33.58 -5.09 12.38
C LEU A 163 -33.77 -6.22 11.37
N GLU A 164 -33.13 -6.08 10.21
CA GLU A 164 -33.05 -7.10 9.17
C GLU A 164 -31.68 -7.79 9.20
N ILE A 165 -31.68 -9.09 8.92
CA ILE A 165 -30.44 -9.85 8.76
C ILE A 165 -29.79 -9.53 7.42
N ASP A 166 -28.48 -9.35 7.44
CA ASP A 166 -27.70 -9.24 6.20
C ASP A 166 -27.75 -10.58 5.44
N GLU A 167 -28.38 -10.57 4.27
CA GLU A 167 -28.53 -11.76 3.42
C GLU A 167 -27.20 -12.29 2.86
N GLU A 168 -26.20 -11.43 2.65
CA GLU A 168 -24.87 -11.85 2.21
C GLU A 168 -24.15 -12.56 3.35
N TRP A 169 -24.18 -11.96 4.55
CA TRP A 169 -23.68 -12.59 5.77
C TRP A 169 -24.35 -13.95 6.04
N ALA A 170 -25.69 -14.01 5.97
CA ALA A 170 -26.43 -15.23 6.25
C ALA A 170 -26.07 -16.36 5.28
N ARG A 171 -25.88 -16.05 3.99
CA ARG A 171 -25.45 -17.03 2.98
C ARG A 171 -24.03 -17.54 3.24
N ASP A 172 -23.10 -16.67 3.60
CA ASP A 172 -21.72 -17.06 3.88
C ASP A 172 -21.63 -17.95 5.14
N ILE A 173 -22.37 -17.60 6.19
CA ILE A 173 -22.51 -18.42 7.39
C ILE A 173 -23.13 -19.78 7.05
N LEU A 174 -24.17 -19.82 6.22
CA LEU A 174 -24.83 -21.05 5.80
C LEU A 174 -23.86 -22.00 5.06
N VAL A 175 -23.01 -21.46 4.17
CA VAL A 175 -21.95 -22.23 3.51
C VAL A 175 -20.95 -22.82 4.51
N GLY A 176 -20.63 -22.09 5.58
CA GLY A 176 -19.80 -22.59 6.69
C GLY A 176 -20.49 -23.71 7.47
N LEU A 177 -21.74 -23.47 7.85
CA LEU A 177 -22.58 -24.40 8.60
C LEU A 177 -22.82 -25.71 7.83
N GLU A 178 -22.99 -25.67 6.50
CA GLU A 178 -23.17 -26.87 5.69
C GLU A 178 -21.92 -27.76 5.61
N LYS A 179 -20.72 -27.22 5.88
CA LYS A 179 -19.46 -27.99 5.86
C LYS A 179 -19.22 -28.76 7.16
N ILE A 180 -19.87 -28.37 8.24
CA ILE A 180 -19.65 -28.92 9.59
C ILE A 180 -20.85 -29.79 9.99
N ASN A 181 -20.58 -30.86 10.75
CA ASN A 181 -21.64 -31.67 11.35
C ASN A 181 -22.18 -30.97 12.60
N ILE A 182 -23.24 -30.20 12.42
CA ILE A 182 -23.93 -29.49 13.51
C ILE A 182 -24.75 -30.49 14.32
N ASN A 183 -24.46 -30.61 15.62
CA ASN A 183 -25.19 -31.46 16.55
C ASN A 183 -25.79 -30.69 17.73
N SER A 184 -25.32 -29.47 17.99
CA SER A 184 -25.76 -28.60 19.09
C SER A 184 -25.80 -27.13 18.68
N PHE A 185 -26.51 -26.29 19.44
CA PHE A 185 -26.55 -24.85 19.18
C PHE A 185 -25.17 -24.20 19.40
N GLU A 186 -24.36 -24.74 20.31
CA GLU A 186 -22.95 -24.37 20.53
C GLU A 186 -22.11 -24.50 19.26
N ASP A 187 -22.36 -25.53 18.43
CA ASP A 187 -21.66 -25.69 17.15
C ASP A 187 -22.01 -24.54 16.19
N VAL A 188 -23.24 -24.04 16.23
CA VAL A 188 -23.67 -22.88 15.43
C VAL A 188 -23.04 -21.59 15.97
N LYS A 189 -23.02 -21.40 17.31
CA LYS A 189 -22.32 -20.28 17.97
C LYS A 189 -20.85 -20.24 17.55
N LYS A 190 -20.20 -21.40 17.57
CA LYS A 190 -18.80 -21.57 17.19
C LYS A 190 -18.56 -21.19 15.73
N VAL A 191 -19.43 -21.63 14.81
CA VAL A 191 -19.27 -21.26 13.39
C VAL A 191 -19.47 -19.76 13.18
N ILE A 192 -20.42 -19.12 13.86
CA ILE A 192 -20.63 -17.66 13.76
C ILE A 192 -19.43 -16.89 14.30
N THR A 193 -18.89 -17.32 15.43
CA THR A 193 -17.73 -16.67 16.07
C THR A 193 -16.42 -16.92 15.33
N GLU A 194 -16.26 -18.08 14.68
CA GLU A 194 -15.05 -18.45 13.94
C GLU A 194 -15.10 -18.11 12.44
N ALA A 195 -16.28 -17.77 11.88
CA ALA A 195 -16.47 -17.57 10.44
C ALA A 195 -15.52 -16.55 9.81
N ASP A 196 -15.14 -15.51 10.54
CA ASP A 196 -14.30 -14.43 10.00
C ASP A 196 -12.78 -14.64 10.22
N THR A 197 -12.39 -15.76 10.83
CA THR A 197 -10.98 -16.07 11.17
C THR A 197 -10.14 -16.57 9.99
N HIS A 198 -10.73 -16.74 8.80
CA HIS A 198 -10.00 -17.27 7.65
C HIS A 198 -8.92 -16.27 7.16
N GLU A 199 -7.65 -16.69 7.26
CA GLU A 199 -6.53 -15.92 6.73
C GLU A 199 -6.56 -15.86 5.20
N LEU A 200 -6.72 -14.64 4.67
CA LEU A 200 -6.66 -14.39 3.23
C LEU A 200 -5.21 -14.42 2.75
N ASN A 201 -4.94 -15.31 1.81
CA ASN A 201 -3.61 -15.56 1.30
C ASN A 201 -3.52 -15.29 -0.21
N GLY A 202 -2.60 -14.38 -0.57
CA GLY A 202 -2.27 -14.06 -1.95
C GLY A 202 -3.23 -13.08 -2.65
N TYR A 203 -2.80 -12.62 -3.82
CA TYR A 203 -3.42 -11.51 -4.55
C TYR A 203 -4.90 -11.76 -4.90
N ASN A 204 -5.23 -12.94 -5.45
CA ASN A 204 -6.58 -13.22 -5.94
C ASN A 204 -7.63 -13.28 -4.82
N GLN A 205 -7.26 -13.79 -3.64
CA GLN A 205 -8.16 -13.85 -2.50
C GLN A 205 -8.41 -12.46 -1.95
N TRP A 206 -7.35 -11.66 -1.77
CA TRP A 206 -7.46 -10.27 -1.35
C TRP A 206 -8.25 -9.42 -2.33
N TYR A 207 -8.02 -9.58 -3.64
CA TYR A 207 -8.75 -8.83 -4.64
C TYR A 207 -10.25 -9.14 -4.62
N LYS A 208 -10.63 -10.42 -4.53
CA LYS A 208 -12.04 -10.81 -4.38
C LYS A 208 -12.65 -10.21 -3.10
N TYR A 209 -11.93 -10.32 -1.98
CA TYR A 209 -12.40 -9.79 -0.70
C TYR A 209 -12.63 -8.27 -0.76
N ILE A 210 -11.66 -7.51 -1.27
CA ILE A 210 -11.71 -6.05 -1.38
C ILE A 210 -12.84 -5.58 -2.30
N VAL A 211 -13.06 -6.28 -3.42
CA VAL A 211 -14.14 -5.93 -4.36
C VAL A 211 -15.51 -6.18 -3.74
N SER A 212 -15.67 -7.26 -2.97
CA SER A 212 -16.93 -7.60 -2.31
C SER A 212 -17.22 -6.75 -1.07
N ASN A 213 -16.21 -6.43 -0.27
CA ASN A 213 -16.39 -5.83 1.06
C ASN A 213 -16.06 -4.34 1.11
N GLU A 214 -16.87 -3.55 1.82
CA GLU A 214 -16.52 -2.15 2.13
C GLU A 214 -15.44 -2.10 3.19
N PRO A 215 -14.45 -1.21 3.08
CA PRO A 215 -13.44 -1.08 4.12
C PRO A 215 -14.08 -0.47 5.37
N LEU A 216 -13.94 -1.16 6.50
CA LEU A 216 -14.40 -0.73 7.82
C LEU A 216 -13.25 -0.76 8.81
N HIS A 217 -13.29 0.09 9.84
CA HIS A 217 -12.27 0.13 10.88
C HIS A 217 -12.09 -1.24 11.56
N THR A 218 -13.19 -1.94 11.86
CA THR A 218 -13.20 -3.29 12.43
C THR A 218 -12.31 -4.29 11.68
N MET A 219 -12.28 -4.22 10.35
CA MET A 219 -11.48 -5.13 9.52
C MET A 219 -9.98 -4.91 9.73
N PHE A 220 -9.57 -3.67 10.02
CA PHE A 220 -8.18 -3.32 10.29
C PHE A 220 -7.74 -3.63 11.72
N CYS A 221 -8.69 -3.71 12.67
CA CYS A 221 -8.40 -4.14 14.04
C CYS A 221 -8.44 -5.67 14.20
N GLY A 222 -9.34 -6.36 13.50
CA GLY A 222 -9.51 -7.81 13.60
C GLY A 222 -8.73 -8.61 12.55
N LYS A 223 -9.02 -8.38 11.26
CA LYS A 223 -8.61 -9.29 10.17
C LYS A 223 -7.26 -8.93 9.53
N ILE A 224 -6.97 -7.64 9.39
CA ILE A 224 -5.78 -7.15 8.69
C ILE A 224 -4.65 -6.91 9.70
N THR A 225 -3.75 -7.89 9.82
CA THR A 225 -2.53 -7.69 10.63
C THR A 225 -1.60 -6.65 10.00
N SER A 226 -0.66 -6.13 10.80
CA SER A 226 0.37 -5.19 10.30
C SER A 226 1.13 -5.72 9.07
N LYS A 227 1.42 -7.03 9.01
CA LYS A 227 2.06 -7.63 7.83
C LYS A 227 1.15 -7.60 6.60
N GLN A 228 -0.13 -7.92 6.79
CA GLN A 228 -1.11 -7.92 5.69
C GLN A 228 -1.37 -6.52 5.16
N LEU A 229 -1.38 -5.50 6.04
CA LEU A 229 -1.44 -4.10 5.62
C LEU A 229 -0.39 -3.79 4.55
N TRP A 230 0.87 -4.18 4.78
CA TRP A 230 1.95 -3.93 3.81
C TRP A 230 1.84 -4.76 2.54
N VAL A 231 1.30 -5.99 2.63
CA VAL A 231 0.97 -6.79 1.45
C VAL A 231 -0.08 -6.07 0.59
N LEU A 232 -1.12 -5.52 1.22
CA LEU A 232 -2.16 -4.75 0.56
C LEU A 232 -1.62 -3.46 -0.05
N VAL A 233 -0.74 -2.73 0.63
CA VAL A 233 -0.06 -1.54 0.07
C VAL A 233 0.75 -1.92 -1.18
N LYS A 234 1.45 -3.07 -1.17
CA LYS A 234 2.18 -3.56 -2.34
C LYS A 234 1.25 -3.91 -3.51
N TYR A 235 0.14 -4.60 -3.25
CA TYR A 235 -0.87 -4.89 -4.29
C TYR A 235 -1.52 -3.63 -4.84
N MET A 236 -1.78 -2.66 -3.96
CA MET A 236 -2.30 -1.34 -4.31
C MET A 236 -1.34 -0.63 -5.27
N SER A 237 -0.07 -0.48 -4.89
CA SER A 237 0.96 0.17 -5.69
C SER A 237 1.17 -0.49 -7.06
N ASN A 238 1.20 -1.83 -7.11
CA ASN A 238 1.55 -2.55 -8.33
C ASN A 238 0.41 -2.60 -9.37
N THR A 239 -0.83 -2.83 -8.92
CA THR A 239 -1.95 -3.17 -9.81
C THR A 239 -3.17 -2.30 -9.61
N TRP A 240 -3.68 -2.17 -8.37
CA TRP A 240 -4.99 -1.56 -8.15
C TRP A 240 -5.04 -0.06 -8.41
N VAL A 241 -3.94 0.68 -8.15
CA VAL A 241 -3.86 2.12 -8.48
C VAL A 241 -4.02 2.36 -10.00
N LYS A 242 -3.55 1.43 -10.84
CA LYS A 242 -3.77 1.52 -12.29
C LYS A 242 -5.23 1.26 -12.67
N GLU A 243 -5.93 0.39 -11.93
CA GLU A 243 -7.35 0.12 -12.14
C GLU A 243 -8.21 1.31 -11.71
N ILE A 244 -7.86 1.96 -10.58
CA ILE A 244 -8.44 3.23 -10.17
C ILE A 244 -8.26 4.28 -11.29
N TYR A 245 -7.05 4.41 -11.81
CA TYR A 245 -6.72 5.36 -12.87
C TYR A 245 -7.51 5.11 -14.17
N LYS A 246 -7.65 3.85 -14.56
CA LYS A 246 -8.38 3.43 -15.77
C LYS A 246 -9.90 3.45 -15.59
N ARG A 247 -10.42 3.75 -14.39
CA ARG A 247 -11.84 3.64 -14.03
C ARG A 247 -12.41 2.25 -14.37
N GLY A 248 -11.70 1.20 -13.94
CA GLY A 248 -12.18 -0.18 -14.05
C GLY A 248 -13.48 -0.39 -13.25
N THR A 249 -14.15 -1.53 -13.43
CA THR A 249 -15.48 -1.80 -12.83
C THR A 249 -15.55 -1.53 -11.32
N ASN A 250 -14.46 -1.82 -10.60
CA ASN A 250 -14.40 -1.72 -9.13
C ASN A 250 -13.62 -0.50 -8.63
N TYR A 251 -13.41 0.52 -9.48
CA TYR A 251 -12.51 1.64 -9.15
C TYR A 251 -12.88 2.34 -7.85
N ARG A 252 -14.17 2.59 -7.59
CA ARG A 252 -14.65 3.27 -6.37
C ARG A 252 -14.27 2.49 -5.13
N ARG A 253 -14.53 1.19 -5.15
CA ARG A 253 -14.20 0.31 -4.03
C ARG A 253 -12.69 0.32 -3.75
N LEU A 254 -11.87 0.27 -4.80
CA LEU A 254 -10.41 0.38 -4.64
C LEU A 254 -9.96 1.76 -4.12
N GLN A 255 -10.68 2.85 -4.42
CA GLN A 255 -10.41 4.18 -3.84
C GLN A 255 -10.68 4.20 -2.33
N ASP A 256 -11.81 3.65 -1.90
CA ASP A 256 -12.19 3.56 -0.49
C ASP A 256 -11.12 2.76 0.28
N TRP A 257 -10.69 1.62 -0.28
CA TRP A 257 -9.64 0.79 0.30
C TRP A 257 -8.29 1.51 0.35
N LEU A 258 -7.91 2.28 -0.68
CA LEU A 258 -6.69 3.09 -0.64
C LEU A 258 -6.76 4.14 0.47
N PHE A 259 -7.91 4.78 0.67
CA PHE A 259 -8.11 5.73 1.76
C PHE A 259 -7.92 5.06 3.13
N TYR A 260 -8.56 3.92 3.36
CA TYR A 260 -8.45 3.18 4.63
C TYR A 260 -7.05 2.61 4.89
N LEU A 261 -6.35 2.16 3.84
CA LEU A 261 -4.94 1.75 3.96
C LEU A 261 -4.07 2.90 4.47
N LEU A 262 -4.29 4.13 3.97
CA LEU A 262 -3.57 5.31 4.44
C LEU A 262 -3.92 5.66 5.90
N LEU A 263 -5.20 5.55 6.29
CA LEU A 263 -5.65 5.84 7.67
C LEU A 263 -4.97 4.93 8.70
N HIS A 264 -4.86 3.63 8.38
CA HIS A 264 -4.31 2.62 9.28
C HIS A 264 -2.80 2.44 9.14
N THR A 265 -2.14 3.22 8.28
CA THR A 265 -0.68 3.19 8.17
C THR A 265 -0.05 3.73 9.47
N PRO A 266 0.82 2.98 10.18
CA PRO A 266 1.42 3.44 11.43
C PRO A 266 2.22 4.73 11.27
N GLU A 267 2.20 5.62 12.27
CA GLU A 267 2.95 6.88 12.22
C GLU A 267 4.47 6.68 12.13
N LYS A 268 4.98 5.64 12.81
CA LYS A 268 6.41 5.30 12.83
C LYS A 268 6.66 4.10 11.94
N LEU A 269 7.46 4.30 10.90
CA LEU A 269 7.77 3.30 9.89
C LEU A 269 9.25 2.94 9.89
N THR A 270 9.54 1.70 9.49
CA THR A 270 10.88 1.28 9.14
C THR A 270 11.24 1.81 7.74
N ALA A 271 12.53 1.88 7.42
CA ALA A 271 12.98 2.34 6.10
C ALA A 271 12.39 1.51 4.94
N GLU A 272 12.19 0.21 5.13
CA GLU A 272 11.56 -0.68 4.15
C GLU A 272 10.11 -0.28 3.84
N TYR A 273 9.33 -0.01 4.89
CA TYR A 273 7.93 0.38 4.76
C TYR A 273 7.79 1.81 4.22
N THR A 274 8.67 2.72 4.62
CA THR A 274 8.77 4.05 4.02
C THR A 274 9.08 3.96 2.53
N SER A 275 10.01 3.09 2.10
CA SER A 275 10.29 2.88 0.68
C SER A 275 9.07 2.34 -0.07
N THR A 276 8.33 1.41 0.54
CA THR A 276 7.11 0.84 -0.07
C THR A 276 6.03 1.92 -0.27
N LEU A 277 5.83 2.81 0.71
CA LEU A 277 4.93 3.96 0.55
C LEU A 277 5.43 4.94 -0.51
N ARG A 278 6.74 5.22 -0.52
CA ARG A 278 7.33 6.10 -1.53
C ARG A 278 7.08 5.57 -2.94
N ASP A 279 7.18 4.26 -3.17
CA ASP A 279 6.88 3.64 -4.46
C ASP A 279 5.39 3.79 -4.85
N LEU A 280 4.48 3.65 -3.88
CA LEU A 280 3.05 3.96 -4.08
C LEU A 280 2.86 5.43 -4.49
N GLY A 281 3.49 6.37 -3.77
CA GLY A 281 3.44 7.80 -4.07
C GLY A 281 3.97 8.14 -5.46
N LYS A 282 5.12 7.57 -5.85
CA LYS A 282 5.68 7.69 -7.20
C LYS A 282 4.70 7.17 -8.26
N LYS A 283 4.03 6.03 -7.99
CA LYS A 283 3.04 5.49 -8.93
C LYS A 283 1.83 6.40 -9.09
N CYS A 284 1.32 6.95 -8.00
CA CYS A 284 0.25 7.95 -8.04
C CYS A 284 0.67 9.17 -8.85
N ARG A 285 1.89 9.69 -8.63
CA ARG A 285 2.45 10.83 -9.37
C ARG A 285 2.56 10.56 -10.87
N GLU A 286 3.12 9.42 -11.25
CA GLU A 286 3.22 9.00 -12.67
C GLU A 286 1.84 8.95 -13.35
N LEU A 287 0.80 8.54 -12.63
CA LEU A 287 -0.54 8.42 -13.18
C LEU A 287 -1.22 9.79 -13.31
N ILE A 288 -1.08 10.68 -12.34
CA ILE A 288 -1.58 12.07 -12.46
C ILE A 288 -0.92 12.77 -13.65
N GLN A 289 0.39 12.61 -13.84
CA GLN A 289 1.12 13.21 -14.97
C GLN A 289 0.63 12.73 -16.34
N LYS A 290 0.09 11.52 -16.43
CA LYS A 290 -0.42 10.93 -17.68
C LYS A 290 -1.85 11.36 -18.01
N LYS A 291 -2.57 11.98 -17.07
CA LYS A 291 -3.96 12.37 -17.25
C LYS A 291 -4.06 13.61 -18.16
N PRO A 292 -4.83 13.56 -19.26
CA PRO A 292 -5.15 14.78 -20.01
C PRO A 292 -6.03 15.70 -19.15
N VAL A 293 -5.76 17.00 -19.24
CA VAL A 293 -6.32 18.10 -18.41
C VAL A 293 -7.86 18.16 -18.39
N GLN A 294 -8.55 17.47 -19.32
CA GLN A 294 -9.99 17.57 -19.54
C GLN A 294 -10.87 16.54 -18.79
N VAL A 295 -10.30 15.59 -18.02
CA VAL A 295 -11.10 14.54 -17.34
C VAL A 295 -11.47 14.91 -15.87
N CYS A 296 -11.24 16.17 -15.48
CA CYS A 296 -10.95 16.53 -14.08
C CYS A 296 -12.13 16.64 -13.09
N ASN A 297 -13.40 16.44 -13.49
CA ASN A 297 -14.52 16.75 -12.58
C ASN A 297 -15.14 15.54 -11.85
N ASP A 298 -14.88 14.30 -12.29
CA ASP A 298 -15.54 13.10 -11.74
C ASP A 298 -14.66 12.24 -10.80
N ASP A 299 -13.38 12.55 -10.62
CA ASP A 299 -12.45 11.75 -9.78
C ASP A 299 -12.34 12.26 -8.34
N LYS A 300 -13.40 12.89 -7.83
CA LYS A 300 -13.45 13.43 -6.47
C LYS A 300 -13.32 12.31 -5.44
N VAL A 301 -12.59 12.55 -4.35
CA VAL A 301 -12.60 11.64 -3.19
C VAL A 301 -14.02 11.61 -2.64
N ILE A 302 -14.65 10.44 -2.73
CA ILE A 302 -15.91 10.16 -2.05
C ILE A 302 -15.54 9.47 -0.75
N LEU A 303 -16.02 10.00 0.37
CA LEU A 303 -15.78 9.38 1.67
C LEU A 303 -16.54 8.04 1.77
N PRO A 304 -15.91 6.99 2.34
CA PRO A 304 -16.59 5.74 2.65
C PRO A 304 -17.75 5.96 3.63
N MET A 305 -18.72 5.05 3.63
CA MET A 305 -19.98 5.21 4.37
C MET A 305 -19.78 5.39 5.88
N GLU A 306 -18.86 4.65 6.48
CA GLU A 306 -18.51 4.80 7.91
C GLU A 306 -18.02 6.22 8.22
N VAL A 307 -17.18 6.79 7.38
CA VAL A 307 -16.65 8.16 7.54
C VAL A 307 -17.74 9.22 7.33
N LYS A 308 -18.67 8.99 6.40
CA LYS A 308 -19.83 9.89 6.18
C LYS A 308 -20.76 9.93 7.39
N LYS A 309 -20.92 8.80 8.10
CA LYS A 309 -21.77 8.71 9.30
C LYS A 309 -21.18 9.47 10.50
N LEU A 310 -19.89 9.78 10.47
CA LEU A 310 -19.20 10.50 11.54
C LEU A 310 -19.36 12.04 11.48
N ASP A 311 -20.21 12.54 10.57
CA ASP A 311 -20.57 13.97 10.40
C ASP A 311 -19.36 14.92 10.31
N LEU A 312 -18.36 14.50 9.53
CA LEU A 312 -17.12 15.26 9.36
C LEU A 312 -17.30 16.35 8.29
N GLU A 313 -17.03 17.60 8.66
CA GLU A 313 -17.00 18.71 7.70
C GLU A 313 -15.88 18.49 6.66
N ILE A 314 -16.24 18.57 5.38
CA ILE A 314 -15.30 18.53 4.27
C ILE A 314 -15.00 19.99 3.87
N PRO A 315 -13.77 20.48 4.06
CA PRO A 315 -13.40 21.84 3.65
C PRO A 315 -13.63 22.05 2.15
N SER A 316 -14.11 23.23 1.72
CA SER A 316 -14.35 23.54 0.30
C SER A 316 -13.09 23.37 -0.58
N ALA A 317 -11.90 23.55 -0.01
CA ALA A 317 -10.62 23.28 -0.66
C ALA A 317 -10.38 21.80 -1.05
N MET A 318 -11.23 20.89 -0.56
CA MET A 318 -11.22 19.45 -0.84
C MET A 318 -12.18 19.05 -1.97
N GLU A 319 -13.05 19.95 -2.44
CA GLU A 319 -14.13 19.60 -3.37
C GLU A 319 -13.68 19.00 -4.70
N ASN A 320 -12.42 19.18 -5.08
CA ASN A 320 -11.84 18.62 -6.30
C ASN A 320 -10.62 17.72 -6.01
N LEU A 321 -10.39 17.34 -4.75
CA LEU A 321 -9.25 16.51 -4.39
C LEU A 321 -9.44 15.10 -4.95
N THR A 322 -8.41 14.57 -5.61
CA THR A 322 -8.38 13.17 -6.05
C THR A 322 -7.68 12.29 -5.02
N ILE A 323 -8.02 10.99 -4.99
CA ILE A 323 -7.38 10.04 -4.07
C ILE A 323 -5.86 9.96 -4.27
N PHE A 324 -5.38 10.20 -5.49
CA PHE A 324 -3.96 10.16 -5.81
C PHE A 324 -3.22 11.38 -5.25
N GLU A 325 -3.82 12.58 -5.36
CA GLU A 325 -3.28 13.79 -4.75
C GLU A 325 -3.24 13.65 -3.23
N LEU A 326 -4.32 13.14 -2.62
CA LEU A 326 -4.37 12.87 -1.19
C LEU A 326 -3.26 11.89 -0.77
N ALA A 327 -3.11 10.76 -1.48
CA ALA A 327 -2.08 9.78 -1.19
C ALA A 327 -0.67 10.39 -1.26
N ILE A 328 -0.38 11.19 -2.29
CA ILE A 328 0.93 11.87 -2.43
C ILE A 328 1.16 12.82 -1.26
N CYS A 329 0.20 13.68 -0.92
CA CYS A 329 0.33 14.62 0.20
C CYS A 329 0.53 13.89 1.53
N VAL A 330 -0.29 12.88 1.83
CA VAL A 330 -0.15 12.10 3.06
C VAL A 330 1.24 11.45 3.14
N ILE A 331 1.72 10.85 2.04
CA ILE A 331 3.04 10.22 2.02
C ILE A 331 4.17 11.26 2.18
N ALA A 332 4.05 12.40 1.50
CA ALA A 332 5.07 13.45 1.53
C ALA A 332 5.18 14.14 2.89
N PHE A 333 4.05 14.53 3.48
CA PHE A 333 4.00 15.33 4.71
C PHE A 333 4.09 14.46 5.97
N ASN A 334 3.33 13.36 6.08
CA ASN A 334 3.34 12.55 7.31
C ASN A 334 4.61 11.68 7.44
N TYR A 335 5.25 11.29 6.32
CA TYR A 335 6.43 10.41 6.32
C TYR A 335 7.69 11.06 5.75
N GLY A 336 7.69 12.39 5.60
CA GLY A 336 8.86 13.18 5.21
C GLY A 336 9.37 12.94 3.79
N GLN A 337 8.57 12.35 2.90
CA GLN A 337 8.93 12.09 1.50
C GLN A 337 8.64 13.31 0.61
N LYS A 338 9.25 14.45 0.93
CA LYS A 338 9.02 15.72 0.21
C LYS A 338 9.43 15.67 -1.26
N ASP A 339 10.31 14.76 -1.64
CA ASP A 339 10.73 14.50 -3.02
C ASP A 339 9.56 14.12 -3.96
N LEU A 340 8.42 13.73 -3.39
CA LEU A 340 7.21 13.47 -4.17
C LEU A 340 6.49 14.74 -4.66
N LEU A 341 6.78 15.88 -4.03
CA LEU A 341 6.18 17.19 -4.35
C LEU A 341 7.00 18.02 -5.35
N ASP A 342 8.25 17.59 -5.62
CA ASP A 342 9.21 18.27 -6.49
C ASP A 342 9.22 17.72 -7.92
#